data_AF-A0A958QAN3-F1
#
_entry.id   AF-A0A958QAN3-F1
#
_cell.length_a   1.000
_cell.length_b   1.000
_cell.length_c   1.000
_cell.angle_alpha   90.00
_cell.angle_beta   90.00
_cell.angle_gamma   90.00
#
_symmetry.space_group_name_H-M   'P 1'
#
loop_
_entity.id
_entity.type
_entity.pdbx_description
1 polymer ?
#
loop_
_entity_poly.entity_id
_entity_poly.type
_entity_poly.pdbx_seq_one_letter_code
_entity_poly.pdbx_strand_id
1 'polypeptide(L)'
;MARDYQRINYAELRAFEKHKVLRNGMLALLASFVVAASPLCASWNPWLLFCLAFLPALVLASTTAFVGKDYWIEKEREEESQKRGGKQILGMPPERACFVEAIEAARKKGKKMIDKYLVGFNLETGEPIWIDEEDLCSHACVVAKTGVGKTLFLESLIFQQMLR
;
A
#
# COMPACT_ATOMS: atom_id res chain seq x y z
N MET A 1 -3.75 -10.95 -21.94
CA MET A 1 -2.86 -9.79 -21.66
C MET A 1 -2.51 -9.83 -20.19
N ALA A 2 -1.28 -10.22 -19.84
CA ALA A 2 -0.80 -10.07 -18.47
C ALA A 2 -0.70 -8.56 -18.21
N ARG A 3 -1.46 -8.03 -17.25
CA ARG A 3 -1.20 -6.69 -16.74
C ARG A 3 0.17 -6.73 -16.07
N ASP A 4 1.04 -5.79 -16.40
CA ASP A 4 2.29 -5.59 -15.66
C ASP A 4 1.94 -5.15 -14.24
N TYR A 5 1.87 -6.13 -13.34
CA TYR A 5 1.64 -5.86 -11.93
C TYR A 5 2.97 -5.44 -11.30
N GLN A 6 3.14 -4.14 -11.12
CA GLN A 6 4.26 -3.63 -10.32
C GLN A 6 4.04 -4.01 -8.85
N ARG A 7 5.10 -4.50 -8.19
CA ARG A 7 5.13 -4.67 -6.73
C ARG A 7 5.06 -3.27 -6.11
N ILE A 8 3.85 -2.78 -5.84
CA ILE A 8 3.67 -1.52 -5.12
C ILE A 8 3.88 -1.81 -3.64
N ASN A 9 5.08 -1.50 -3.14
CA ASN A 9 5.36 -1.55 -1.72
C ASN A 9 4.71 -0.33 -1.04
N TYR A 10 3.66 -0.56 -0.25
CA TYR A 10 2.97 0.51 0.47
C TYR A 10 3.90 1.28 1.42
N ALA A 11 4.94 0.64 1.96
CA ALA A 11 5.92 1.32 2.80
C ALA A 11 6.74 2.33 2.01
N GLU A 12 7.18 1.97 0.79
CA GLU A 12 7.91 2.86 -0.10
C GLU A 12 7.03 4.00 -0.60
N LEU A 13 5.79 3.71 -0.98
CA LEU A 13 4.85 4.72 -1.46
C LEU A 13 4.54 5.75 -0.37
N ARG A 14 4.36 5.29 0.87
CA ARG A 14 4.17 6.15 2.04
C ARG A 14 5.43 6.95 2.38
N ALA A 15 6.62 6.34 2.31
CA ALA A 15 7.88 7.04 2.52
C ALA A 15 8.08 8.15 1.48
N PHE A 16 7.73 7.87 0.22
CA PHE A 16 7.75 8.84 -0.86
C PHE A 16 6.77 9.99 -0.63
N GLU A 17 5.54 9.71 -0.19
CA GLU A 17 4.55 10.73 0.17
C GLU A 17 5.04 11.60 1.33
N LYS A 18 5.54 11.01 2.43
CA LYS A 18 6.13 11.74 3.56
C LYS A 18 7.24 12.67 3.08
N HIS A 19 8.17 12.16 2.27
CA HIS A 19 9.27 12.95 1.75
C HIS A 19 8.80 14.10 0.84
N LYS A 20 7.80 13.85 -0.02
CA LYS A 20 7.21 14.87 -0.89
C LYS A 20 6.53 15.99 -0.08
N VAL A 21 5.76 15.63 0.94
CA VAL A 21 5.08 16.60 1.81
C VAL A 21 6.10 17.46 2.57
N LEU A 22 7.12 16.83 3.17
CA LEU A 22 8.19 17.54 3.88
C LEU A 22 8.98 18.46 2.96
N ARG A 23 9.39 17.97 1.78
CA ARG A 23 10.11 18.77 0.79
C ARG A 23 9.30 19.97 0.33
N ASN A 24 8.02 19.78 0.00
CA ASN A 24 7.15 20.86 -0.42
C ASN A 24 6.93 21.89 0.70
N GLY A 25 6.79 21.43 1.95
CA GLY A 25 6.72 22.31 3.11
C GLY A 25 7.99 23.14 3.32
N MET A 26 9.15 22.52 3.19
CA MET A 26 10.45 23.19 3.30
C MET A 26 10.67 24.21 2.17
N LEU A 27 10.32 23.85 0.93
CA LEU A 27 10.40 24.75 -0.21
C LEU A 27 9.46 25.96 -0.06
N ALA A 28 8.24 25.75 0.42
CA ALA A 28 7.29 26.83 0.67
C ALA A 28 7.82 27.80 1.73
N LEU A 29 8.40 27.28 2.83
CA LEU A 29 9.03 28.11 3.86
C LEU A 29 10.22 28.90 3.34
N LEU A 30 11.14 28.24 2.64
CA LEU A 30 12.33 28.89 2.07
C LEU A 30 11.94 29.96 1.06
N ALA A 31 10.97 29.68 0.18
CA ALA A 31 10.47 30.64 -0.79
C ALA A 31 9.87 31.87 -0.10
N SER A 32 9.02 31.68 0.92
CA SER A 32 8.47 32.78 1.70
C SER A 32 9.55 33.58 2.42
N PHE A 33 10.58 32.93 2.97
CA PHE A 33 11.68 33.60 3.65
C PHE A 33 12.56 34.42 2.69
N VAL A 34 12.87 33.88 1.51
CA VAL A 34 13.64 34.57 0.47
C VAL A 34 12.87 35.78 -0.07
N VAL A 35 11.55 35.64 -0.29
CA VAL A 35 10.73 36.79 -0.70
C VAL A 35 10.67 37.83 0.41
N ALA A 36 10.44 37.43 1.66
CA ALA A 36 10.40 38.37 2.79
C ALA A 36 11.74 39.11 3.00
N ALA A 37 12.87 38.44 2.80
CA ALA A 37 14.20 39.04 2.91
C ALA A 37 14.64 39.84 1.67
N SER A 38 13.87 39.77 0.58
CA SER A 38 14.20 40.47 -0.66
C SER A 38 14.00 41.99 -0.53
N PRO A 39 14.91 42.82 -1.07
CA PRO A 39 14.74 44.27 -1.11
C PRO A 39 13.50 44.72 -1.88
N LEU A 40 12.90 43.83 -2.70
CA LEU A 40 11.63 44.07 -3.40
C LEU A 40 10.44 44.26 -2.45
N CYS A 41 10.53 43.75 -1.21
CA CYS A 41 9.48 43.82 -0.21
C CYS A 41 9.66 44.98 0.78
N ALA A 42 10.72 45.79 0.63
CA ALA A 42 11.04 46.89 1.55
C ALA A 42 9.96 48.00 1.57
N SER A 43 9.18 48.13 0.50
CA SER A 43 8.08 49.10 0.37
C SER A 43 6.70 48.49 0.66
N TRP A 44 6.63 47.20 1.03
CA TRP A 44 5.36 46.54 1.23
C TRP A 44 4.71 46.96 2.54
N ASN A 45 3.40 47.20 2.47
CA ASN A 45 2.58 47.46 3.65
C ASN A 45 2.58 46.20 4.56
N PRO A 46 2.62 46.34 5.90
CA PRO A 46 2.51 45.24 6.86
C PRO A 46 1.42 44.19 6.54
N TRP A 47 0.29 44.59 5.95
CA TRP A 47 -0.77 43.66 5.54
C TRP A 47 -0.33 42.66 4.45
N LEU A 48 0.50 43.08 3.50
CA LEU A 48 1.00 42.19 2.44
C LEU A 48 2.02 41.18 2.97
N LEU A 49 2.86 41.61 3.92
CA LEU A 49 3.80 40.72 4.62
C LEU A 49 3.06 39.68 5.47
N PHE A 50 1.95 40.07 6.11
CA PHE A 50 1.08 39.14 6.83
C PHE A 50 0.46 38.09 5.88
N CYS A 51 -0.06 38.51 4.73
CA CYS A 51 -0.57 37.58 3.71
C CYS A 51 0.52 36.65 3.17
N LEU A 52 1.75 37.15 2.99
CA LEU A 52 2.89 36.34 2.58
C LEU A 52 3.24 35.27 3.62
N ALA A 53 3.09 35.57 4.91
CA ALA A 53 3.29 34.64 6.01
C ALA A 53 2.14 33.63 6.18
N PHE A 54 0.94 33.93 5.68
CA PHE A 54 -0.22 33.05 5.80
C PHE A 54 -0.09 31.78 4.95
N LEU A 55 0.43 31.89 3.73
CA LEU A 55 0.66 30.75 2.84
C LEU A 55 1.59 29.67 3.42
N PRO A 56 2.81 29.99 3.90
CA PRO A 56 3.69 28.99 4.52
C PRO A 56 3.11 28.46 5.84
N ALA A 57 2.36 29.26 6.58
CA ALA A 57 1.67 28.81 7.79
C ALA A 57 0.61 27.74 7.49
N LEU A 58 -0.20 27.91 6.42
CA LEU A 58 -1.15 26.90 5.98
C LEU A 58 -0.46 25.61 5.51
N VAL A 59 0.63 25.75 4.75
CA VAL A 59 1.41 24.59 4.30
C VAL A 59 1.97 23.84 5.51
N LEU A 60 2.55 24.53 6.48
CA LEU A 60 3.02 23.93 7.73
C LEU A 60 1.90 23.27 8.56
N ALA A 61 0.73 23.89 8.66
CA ALA A 61 -0.41 23.30 9.35
C ALA A 61 -0.83 21.99 8.66
N SER A 62 -0.82 21.96 7.32
CA SER A 62 -1.16 20.76 6.56
C SER A 62 -0.12 19.64 6.71
N THR A 63 1.18 19.98 6.73
CA THR A 63 2.25 18.98 6.89
C THR A 63 2.27 18.42 8.31
N THR A 64 2.08 19.27 9.32
CA THR A 64 2.00 18.85 10.73
C THR A 64 0.76 17.98 10.99
N ALA A 65 -0.40 18.32 10.43
CA ALA A 65 -1.59 17.48 10.53
C ALA A 65 -1.38 16.09 9.88
N PHE A 66 -0.75 16.05 8.70
CA PHE A 66 -0.43 14.79 8.01
C PHE A 66 0.52 13.91 8.83
N VAL A 67 1.65 14.49 9.28
CA VAL A 67 2.65 13.78 10.09
C VAL A 67 2.08 13.36 11.45
N GLY A 68 1.28 14.22 12.08
CA GLY A 68 0.66 13.93 13.37
C GLY A 68 -0.31 12.75 13.29
N LYS A 69 -1.15 12.68 12.24
CA LYS A 69 -2.02 11.53 11.99
C LYS A 69 -1.22 10.25 11.82
N ASP A 70 -0.17 10.28 10.99
CA ASP A 70 0.68 9.11 10.74
C ASP A 70 1.39 8.64 12.02
N TYR A 71 1.86 9.57 12.85
CA TYR A 71 2.49 9.27 14.13
C TYR A 71 1.54 8.54 15.09
N TRP A 72 0.30 9.02 15.21
CA TRP A 72 -0.70 8.35 16.06
C TRP A 72 -1.03 6.93 15.56
N ILE A 73 -1.16 6.76 14.25
CA ILE A 73 -1.39 5.42 13.65
C ILE A 73 -0.21 4.50 13.90
N GLU A 74 1.03 4.98 13.76
CA GLU A 74 2.23 4.17 14.00
C GLU A 74 2.37 3.81 15.48
N LYS A 75 2.04 4.72 16.40
CA LYS A 75 2.00 4.44 17.83
C LYS A 75 0.98 3.34 18.17
N GLU A 76 -0.25 3.45 17.69
CA GLU A 76 -1.27 2.39 17.90
C GLU A 76 -0.85 1.06 17.29
N ARG A 77 -0.16 1.10 16.14
CA ARG A 77 0.39 -0.11 15.53
C ARG A 77 1.53 -0.72 16.34
N GLU A 78 2.37 0.07 16.97
CA GLU A 78 3.40 -0.46 17.85
C GLU A 78 2.78 -1.13 19.08
N GLU A 79 1.78 -0.49 19.69
CA GLU A 79 1.05 -1.03 20.83
C GLU A 79 0.33 -2.35 20.50
N GLU A 80 -0.34 -2.44 19.36
CA GLU A 80 -1.00 -3.68 18.95
C GLU A 80 0.00 -4.75 18.46
N SER A 81 1.14 -4.36 17.89
CA SER A 81 2.25 -5.29 17.57
C SER A 81 2.81 -5.93 18.84
N GLN A 82 3.03 -5.13 19.89
CA GLN A 82 3.46 -5.62 21.20
C GLN A 82 2.47 -6.64 21.78
N LYS A 83 1.16 -6.38 21.68
CA LYS A 83 0.11 -7.33 22.11
C LYS A 83 0.15 -8.66 21.33
N ARG A 84 0.59 -8.63 20.07
CA ARG A 84 0.72 -9.81 19.20
C ARG A 84 2.10 -10.49 19.28
N GLY A 85 2.93 -10.14 20.27
CA GLY A 85 4.27 -10.71 20.44
C GLY A 85 5.30 -10.16 19.45
N GLY A 86 5.14 -8.92 19.00
CA GLY A 86 6.04 -8.23 18.06
C GLY A 86 5.75 -8.49 16.58
N LYS A 87 4.64 -9.19 16.26
CA LYS A 87 4.23 -9.43 14.87
C LYS A 87 3.63 -8.17 14.24
N GLN A 88 3.98 -7.92 12.98
CA GLN A 88 3.39 -6.82 12.21
C GLN A 88 1.86 -6.96 12.10
N ILE A 89 1.15 -5.84 12.23
CA ILE A 89 -0.33 -5.82 12.24
C ILE A 89 -0.90 -5.91 10.84
N LEU A 90 -0.27 -5.22 9.89
CA LEU A 90 -0.58 -5.36 8.48
C LEU A 90 0.22 -6.52 7.94
N GLY A 91 -0.49 -7.46 7.32
CA GLY A 91 0.16 -8.51 6.55
C GLY A 91 0.94 -7.96 5.37
N MET A 92 1.91 -8.73 4.89
CA MET A 92 2.63 -8.40 3.68
C MET A 92 1.68 -8.34 2.47
N PRO A 93 1.93 -7.43 1.51
CA PRO A 93 1.14 -7.38 0.30
C PRO A 93 1.27 -8.70 -0.48
N PRO A 94 0.21 -9.14 -1.18
CA PRO A 94 0.23 -10.39 -1.93
C PRO A 94 1.25 -10.34 -3.06
N GLU A 95 2.06 -11.39 -3.20
CA GLU A 95 3.04 -11.51 -4.28
C GLU A 95 2.39 -11.88 -5.62
N ARG A 96 1.90 -10.86 -6.35
CA ARG A 96 1.18 -11.06 -7.62
C ARG A 96 2.03 -11.63 -8.76
N ALA A 97 3.36 -11.60 -8.62
CA ALA A 97 4.29 -12.22 -9.57
C ALA A 97 4.17 -13.76 -9.58
N CYS A 98 3.53 -14.34 -8.56
CA CYS A 98 3.33 -15.78 -8.42
C CYS A 98 2.73 -16.46 -9.66
N PHE A 99 1.88 -15.76 -10.42
CA PHE A 99 1.30 -16.33 -11.64
C PHE A 99 2.32 -16.50 -12.76
N VAL A 100 3.25 -15.56 -12.91
CA VAL A 100 4.31 -15.65 -13.92
C VAL A 100 5.22 -16.82 -13.59
N GLU A 101 5.65 -16.90 -12.33
CA GLU A 101 6.48 -17.99 -11.81
C GLU A 101 5.78 -19.35 -11.94
N ALA A 102 4.48 -19.43 -11.62
CA ALA A 102 3.69 -20.64 -11.76
C ALA A 102 3.52 -21.07 -13.23
N ILE A 103 3.31 -20.14 -14.15
CA ILE A 103 3.23 -20.43 -15.59
C ILE A 103 4.58 -20.95 -16.11
N GLU A 104 5.69 -20.33 -15.70
CA GLU A 104 7.03 -20.78 -16.08
C GLU A 104 7.34 -22.17 -15.53
N ALA A 105 6.98 -22.43 -14.27
CA ALA A 105 7.12 -23.74 -13.65
C ALA A 105 6.29 -24.81 -14.37
N ALA A 106 5.05 -24.49 -14.74
CA ALA A 106 4.19 -25.39 -15.51
C ALA A 106 4.77 -25.69 -16.91
N ARG A 107 5.28 -24.65 -17.61
CA ARG A 107 5.93 -24.80 -18.92
C ARG A 107 7.18 -25.67 -18.84
N LYS A 108 7.98 -25.54 -17.77
CA LYS A 108 9.14 -26.43 -17.53
C LYS A 108 8.73 -27.89 -17.37
N LYS A 109 7.54 -28.16 -16.84
CA LYS A 109 6.95 -29.51 -16.76
C LYS A 109 6.27 -29.97 -18.06
N GLY A 110 6.33 -29.17 -19.14
CA GLY A 110 5.66 -29.46 -20.41
C GLY A 110 4.15 -29.20 -20.41
N LYS A 111 3.60 -28.62 -19.33
CA LYS A 111 2.18 -28.24 -19.26
C LYS A 111 2.00 -26.85 -19.89
N LYS A 112 0.93 -26.67 -20.67
CA LYS A 112 0.58 -25.37 -21.27
C LYS A 112 0.05 -24.36 -20.26
N MET A 113 -0.24 -24.81 -19.03
CA MET A 113 -1.09 -24.13 -18.07
C MET A 113 -0.82 -24.56 -16.64
N ILE A 114 -1.17 -23.71 -15.67
CA ILE A 114 -0.99 -23.93 -14.23
C ILE A 114 -1.91 -25.08 -13.77
N ASP A 115 -1.31 -26.10 -13.16
CA ASP A 115 -1.95 -27.31 -12.63
C ASP A 115 -2.38 -27.20 -11.15
N LYS A 116 -2.34 -25.99 -10.59
CA LYS A 116 -2.70 -25.66 -9.20
C LYS A 116 -3.71 -24.52 -9.13
N TYR A 117 -4.44 -24.42 -8.03
CA TYR A 117 -5.41 -23.36 -7.76
C TYR A 117 -4.84 -22.39 -6.72
N LEU A 118 -4.91 -21.09 -7.00
CA LEU A 118 -4.55 -20.07 -6.04
C LEU A 118 -5.74 -19.83 -5.09
N VAL A 119 -5.55 -20.16 -3.82
CA VAL A 119 -6.57 -19.99 -2.78
C VAL A 119 -6.38 -18.70 -2.00
N GLY A 120 -5.17 -18.17 -1.94
CA GLY A 120 -4.93 -16.91 -1.27
C GLY A 120 -3.45 -16.64 -1.11
N PHE A 121 -3.14 -15.79 -0.13
CA PHE A 121 -1.77 -15.43 0.21
C PHE A 121 -1.60 -15.54 1.72
N ASN A 122 -0.42 -15.97 2.13
CA ASN A 122 -0.04 -15.90 3.54
C ASN A 122 0.02 -14.43 3.95
N LEU A 123 -0.69 -14.08 5.02
CA LEU A 123 -0.71 -12.72 5.53
C LEU A 123 0.67 -12.31 6.07
N GLU A 124 1.47 -13.24 6.59
CA GLU A 124 2.77 -12.91 7.18
C GLU A 124 3.85 -12.74 6.10
N THR A 125 3.91 -13.63 5.11
CA THR A 125 4.97 -13.65 4.10
C THR A 125 4.57 -13.05 2.76
N GLY A 126 3.28 -12.91 2.47
CA GLY A 126 2.77 -12.51 1.17
C GLY A 126 2.85 -13.63 0.11
N GLU A 127 3.34 -14.81 0.48
CA GLU A 127 3.53 -15.95 -0.42
C GLU A 127 2.20 -16.54 -0.86
N PRO A 128 2.08 -17.00 -2.12
CA PRO A 128 0.87 -17.59 -2.63
C PRO A 128 0.59 -18.96 -2.01
N ILE A 129 -0.67 -19.20 -1.65
CA ILE A 129 -1.16 -20.49 -1.18
C ILE A 129 -1.79 -21.22 -2.36
N TRP A 130 -1.08 -22.22 -2.86
CA TRP A 130 -1.52 -23.07 -3.96
C TRP A 130 -2.08 -24.40 -3.43
N ILE A 131 -3.19 -24.85 -3.99
CA ILE A 131 -3.75 -26.19 -3.77
C ILE A 131 -3.64 -26.98 -5.07
N ASP A 132 -3.16 -28.22 -4.97
CA ASP A 132 -3.07 -29.12 -6.11
C ASP A 132 -4.46 -29.59 -6.56
N GLU A 133 -4.61 -29.87 -7.84
CA GLU A 133 -5.92 -30.25 -8.40
C GLU A 133 -6.49 -31.54 -7.78
N GLU A 134 -5.61 -32.50 -7.47
CA GLU A 134 -5.99 -33.76 -6.82
C GLU A 134 -6.61 -33.51 -5.43
N ASP A 135 -6.06 -32.56 -4.67
CA ASP A 135 -6.58 -32.19 -3.35
C ASP A 135 -7.93 -31.47 -3.43
N LEU A 136 -8.21 -30.75 -4.53
CA LEU A 136 -9.48 -30.05 -4.71
C LEU A 136 -10.60 -31.01 -5.13
N CYS A 137 -10.27 -32.09 -5.85
CA CYS A 137 -11.24 -33.09 -6.33
C CYS A 137 -11.86 -33.95 -5.22
N SER A 138 -11.31 -33.93 -4.00
CA SER A 138 -11.79 -34.76 -2.89
C SER A 138 -13.01 -34.21 -2.14
N HIS A 139 -13.49 -33.01 -2.44
CA HIS A 139 -14.50 -32.20 -1.71
C HIS A 139 -13.87 -31.22 -0.71
N ALA A 140 -14.37 -29.98 -0.72
CA ALA A 140 -13.94 -28.90 0.18
C ALA A 140 -15.16 -28.20 0.80
N CYS A 141 -14.99 -27.68 2.02
CA CYS A 141 -16.02 -26.92 2.73
C CYS A 141 -15.47 -25.57 3.18
N VAL A 142 -16.18 -24.48 2.88
CA VAL A 142 -15.81 -23.11 3.27
C VAL A 142 -16.81 -22.60 4.29
N VAL A 143 -16.39 -22.48 5.54
CA VAL A 143 -17.22 -22.00 6.65
C VAL A 143 -16.76 -20.60 7.07
N ALA A 144 -17.70 -19.66 7.10
CA ALA A 144 -17.42 -18.30 7.57
C ALA A 144 -18.73 -17.58 7.98
N LYS A 145 -18.65 -16.33 8.46
CA LYS A 145 -19.84 -15.49 8.73
C LYS A 145 -20.40 -14.85 7.43
N THR A 146 -21.60 -14.28 7.48
CA THR A 146 -22.15 -13.50 6.36
C THR A 146 -21.32 -12.24 6.11
N GLY A 147 -21.21 -11.80 4.86
CA GLY A 147 -20.49 -10.57 4.50
C GLY A 147 -18.95 -10.67 4.41
N VAL A 148 -18.35 -11.83 4.69
CA VAL A 148 -16.88 -12.00 4.66
C VAL A 148 -16.30 -12.42 3.30
N GLY A 149 -17.12 -12.42 2.24
CA GLY A 149 -16.66 -12.70 0.88
C GLY A 149 -16.61 -14.17 0.45
N LYS A 150 -17.33 -15.08 1.13
CA LYS A 150 -17.39 -16.51 0.72
C LYS A 150 -17.78 -16.72 -0.75
N THR A 151 -18.77 -15.97 -1.23
CA THR A 151 -19.23 -16.06 -2.62
C THR A 151 -18.14 -15.63 -3.59
N LEU A 152 -17.50 -14.48 -3.35
CA LEU A 152 -16.38 -13.97 -4.16
C LEU A 152 -15.20 -14.94 -4.17
N PHE A 153 -14.90 -15.55 -3.02
CA PHE A 153 -13.86 -16.56 -2.91
C PHE A 153 -14.15 -17.77 -3.81
N LEU A 154 -15.35 -18.34 -3.75
CA LEU A 154 -15.74 -19.47 -4.61
C LEU A 154 -15.79 -19.08 -6.10
N GLU A 155 -16.30 -17.90 -6.40
CA GLU A 155 -16.32 -17.34 -7.75
C GLU A 155 -14.90 -17.25 -8.34
N SER A 156 -13.91 -16.84 -7.52
CA SER A 156 -12.52 -16.80 -7.95
C SER A 156 -11.94 -18.17 -8.31
N LEU A 157 -12.36 -19.25 -7.64
CA LEU A 157 -11.95 -20.62 -7.96
C LEU A 157 -12.62 -21.11 -9.25
N ILE A 158 -13.90 -20.78 -9.44
CA ILE A 158 -14.64 -21.09 -10.68
C ILE A 158 -13.99 -20.38 -11.87
N PHE A 159 -13.64 -19.10 -11.74
CA PHE A 159 -12.94 -18.38 -12.80
C PHE A 159 -11.58 -18.99 -13.12
N GLN A 160 -10.81 -19.41 -12.13
CA GLN A 160 -9.55 -20.12 -12.36
C GLN A 160 -9.77 -21.42 -13.14
N GLN A 161 -10.84 -22.16 -12.84
CA GLN A 161 -11.18 -23.37 -13.59
C GLN A 161 -11.64 -23.09 -15.03
N MET A 162 -12.34 -21.98 -15.27
CA MET A 162 -12.75 -21.59 -16.63
C MET A 162 -11.62 -21.04 -17.49
N LEU A 163 -10.60 -20.45 -16.85
CA LEU A 163 -9.39 -19.95 -17.52
C LEU A 163 -8.40 -21.08 -17.83
N ARG A 164 -8.64 -22.26 -17.27
CA ARG A 164 -7.95 -23.48 -17.67
C ARG A 164 -8.53 -24.07 -18.96
#